data_AF-A0A1E4CHZ0-F1
#
_entry.id   AF-A0A1E4CHZ0-F1
#
_cell.length_a   1.000
_cell.length_b   1.000
_cell.length_c   1.000
_cell.angle_alpha   90.00
_cell.angle_beta   90.00
_cell.angle_gamma   90.00
#
_symmetry.space_group_name_H-M   'P 1'
#
loop_
_entity.id
_entity.type
_entity.pdbx_description
1 polymer ?
#
loop_
_entity_poly.entity_id
_entity_poly.type
_entity_poly.pdbx_seq_one_letter_code
_entity_poly.pdbx_strand_id
1 'polypeptide(L)'
;MTMHSDDRDQELADILDARAGRSALAAGAGVNRPELRKLLEAADLAWVSEQTAPPLADDPVAAMLGLVPDSELELDGKALSSARKRSGLTVSALAKRLSDRGWEVTGRDIFAWESGKNLPRVPALINALAEVAGADADRLRRPCGTDPERARLAAVVGSETFKALAQRWARLQGTTIALASSALESRMLVAVHRGGAPEADVLLASLEALVDSVEGTKGS
;
A
#
# COMPACT_ATOMS: atom_id res chain seq x y z
N MET A 1 -61.16 -5.04 -18.78
CA MET A 1 -60.84 -4.14 -17.65
C MET A 1 -59.44 -4.54 -17.19
N THR A 2 -58.42 -4.00 -17.86
CA THR A 2 -57.02 -4.49 -17.80
C THR A 2 -56.00 -3.35 -17.89
N MET A 3 -56.43 -2.10 -18.04
CA MET A 3 -55.57 -0.94 -18.34
C MET A 3 -54.76 -0.40 -17.13
N HIS A 4 -55.13 -0.73 -15.88
CA HIS A 4 -54.40 -0.21 -14.71
C HIS A 4 -53.07 -0.92 -14.40
N SER A 5 -52.84 -2.14 -14.93
CA SER A 5 -51.55 -2.83 -14.72
C SER A 5 -50.48 -2.26 -15.65
N ASP A 6 -50.80 -2.11 -16.94
CA ASP A 6 -49.87 -1.57 -17.94
C ASP A 6 -49.39 -0.16 -17.59
N ASP A 7 -50.30 0.72 -17.15
CA ASP A 7 -49.93 2.09 -16.74
C ASP A 7 -48.98 2.11 -15.54
N ARG A 8 -49.17 1.19 -14.58
CA ARG A 8 -48.32 1.06 -13.39
C ARG A 8 -46.96 0.49 -13.75
N ASP A 9 -46.93 -0.50 -14.63
CA ASP A 9 -45.71 -1.19 -15.02
C ASP A 9 -44.84 -0.27 -15.90
N GLN A 10 -45.45 0.58 -16.71
CA GLN A 10 -44.76 1.65 -17.45
C GLN A 10 -44.22 2.74 -16.50
N GLU A 11 -45.02 3.20 -15.54
CA GLU A 11 -44.58 4.20 -14.55
C GLU A 11 -43.39 3.69 -13.72
N LEU A 12 -43.39 2.40 -13.36
CA LEU A 12 -42.26 1.76 -12.69
C LEU A 12 -41.01 1.74 -13.58
N ALA A 13 -41.15 1.35 -14.85
CA ALA A 13 -40.05 1.30 -15.81
C ALA A 13 -39.40 2.68 -15.98
N ASP A 14 -40.21 3.73 -16.16
CA ASP A 14 -39.74 5.10 -16.33
C ASP A 14 -38.95 5.59 -15.10
N ILE A 15 -39.38 5.24 -13.89
CA ILE A 15 -38.66 5.57 -12.64
C ILE A 15 -37.33 4.83 -12.53
N LEU A 16 -37.32 3.55 -12.91
CA LEU A 16 -36.10 2.73 -12.89
C LEU A 16 -35.08 3.23 -13.92
N ASP A 17 -35.51 3.64 -15.11
CA ASP A 17 -34.65 4.21 -16.15
C ASP A 17 -34.11 5.59 -15.75
N ALA A 18 -34.93 6.42 -15.08
CA ALA A 18 -34.54 7.73 -14.57
C ALA A 18 -33.65 7.69 -13.32
N ARG A 19 -33.32 6.49 -12.82
CA ARG A 19 -32.61 6.34 -11.55
C ARG A 19 -31.14 6.73 -11.60
N ALA A 20 -30.47 6.83 -12.76
CA ALA A 20 -29.12 7.44 -12.91
C ALA A 20 -28.10 7.22 -11.76
N GLY A 21 -28.05 6.01 -11.16
CA GLY A 21 -27.14 5.69 -10.03
C GLY A 21 -27.62 6.09 -8.62
N ARG A 22 -28.84 6.60 -8.46
CA ARG A 22 -29.55 6.79 -7.18
C ARG A 22 -30.63 5.71 -6.99
N SER A 23 -31.19 5.66 -5.79
CA SER A 23 -32.28 4.74 -5.47
C SER A 23 -33.54 5.04 -6.28
N ALA A 24 -34.29 3.99 -6.62
CA ALA A 24 -35.59 4.04 -7.27
C ALA A 24 -36.60 4.84 -6.44
N LEU A 25 -36.54 4.78 -5.11
CA LEU A 25 -37.32 5.65 -4.23
C LEU A 25 -36.97 7.14 -4.36
N ALA A 26 -35.69 7.48 -4.52
CA ALA A 26 -35.26 8.86 -4.71
C ALA A 26 -35.64 9.38 -6.11
N ALA A 27 -35.59 8.51 -7.12
CA ALA A 27 -36.03 8.82 -8.48
C ALA A 27 -37.57 8.99 -8.55
N GLY A 28 -38.32 8.17 -7.79
CA GLY A 28 -39.77 8.16 -7.72
C GLY A 28 -40.36 8.98 -6.57
N ALA A 29 -39.67 9.99 -6.05
CA ALA A 29 -40.07 10.72 -4.83
C ALA A 29 -41.48 11.36 -4.90
N GLY A 30 -42.02 11.60 -6.11
CA GLY A 30 -43.36 12.11 -6.34
C GLY A 30 -44.48 11.06 -6.36
N VAL A 31 -44.16 9.77 -6.24
CA VAL A 31 -45.15 8.68 -6.28
C VAL A 31 -45.94 8.61 -4.97
N ASN A 32 -47.25 8.81 -5.07
CA ASN A 32 -48.17 8.76 -3.93
C ASN A 32 -49.01 7.47 -3.87
N ARG A 33 -48.59 6.43 -4.60
CA ARG A 33 -49.25 5.11 -4.67
C ARG A 33 -48.51 4.11 -3.77
N PRO A 34 -49.14 3.56 -2.72
CA PRO A 34 -48.45 2.71 -1.75
C PRO A 34 -47.99 1.37 -2.34
N GLU A 35 -48.70 0.83 -3.32
CA GLU A 35 -48.31 -0.41 -4.00
C GLU A 35 -47.05 -0.22 -4.86
N LEU A 36 -46.98 0.90 -5.60
CA LEU A 36 -45.81 1.24 -6.41
C LEU A 36 -44.60 1.54 -5.53
N ARG A 37 -44.80 2.20 -4.39
CA ARG A 37 -43.75 2.46 -3.40
C ARG A 37 -43.11 1.16 -2.87
N LYS A 38 -43.91 0.13 -2.59
CA LYS A 38 -43.39 -1.19 -2.18
C LYS A 38 -42.56 -1.85 -3.28
N LEU A 39 -42.94 -1.68 -4.55
CA LEU A 39 -42.17 -2.19 -5.69
C LEU A 39 -40.84 -1.44 -5.85
N LEU A 40 -40.82 -0.12 -5.64
CA LEU A 40 -39.59 0.67 -5.64
C LEU A 40 -38.65 0.27 -4.49
N GLU A 41 -39.18 0.02 -3.30
CA GLU A 41 -38.42 -0.52 -2.15
C GLU A 41 -37.79 -1.88 -2.47
N ALA A 42 -38.55 -2.79 -3.11
CA ALA A 42 -38.02 -4.09 -3.54
C ALA A 42 -36.96 -3.95 -4.65
N ALA A 43 -37.15 -3.02 -5.58
CA ALA A 43 -36.19 -2.73 -6.63
C ALA A 43 -34.88 -2.14 -6.07
N ASP A 44 -34.97 -1.29 -5.04
CA ASP A 44 -33.81 -0.77 -4.33
C ASP A 44 -33.03 -1.86 -3.59
N LEU A 45 -33.75 -2.78 -2.93
CA LEU A 45 -33.12 -3.92 -2.25
C LEU A 45 -32.38 -4.84 -3.24
N ALA A 46 -32.99 -5.12 -4.39
CA ALA A 46 -32.37 -5.90 -5.46
C ALA A 46 -31.14 -5.17 -6.03
N TRP A 47 -31.25 -3.86 -6.27
CA TRP A 47 -30.17 -3.03 -6.80
C TRP A 47 -28.98 -2.91 -5.84
N VAL A 48 -29.23 -2.82 -4.53
CA VAL A 48 -28.16 -2.84 -3.52
C VAL A 48 -27.49 -4.20 -3.47
N SER A 49 -28.25 -5.29 -3.65
CA SER A 49 -27.72 -6.65 -3.65
C SER A 49 -26.84 -6.96 -4.87
N GLU A 50 -27.08 -6.26 -5.99
CA GLU A 50 -26.27 -6.35 -7.23
C GLU A 50 -25.06 -5.42 -7.23
N GLN A 51 -25.06 -4.37 -6.39
CA GLN A 51 -23.91 -3.49 -6.25
C GLN A 51 -22.79 -4.22 -5.51
N THR A 52 -21.71 -4.48 -6.23
CA THR A 52 -20.46 -4.89 -5.59
C THR A 52 -19.84 -3.64 -4.96
N ALA A 53 -19.27 -3.78 -3.76
CA ALA A 53 -18.51 -2.69 -3.15
C ALA A 53 -17.41 -2.22 -4.15
N PRO A 54 -17.14 -0.91 -4.24
CA PRO A 54 -16.04 -0.41 -5.06
C PRO A 54 -14.73 -1.09 -4.67
N PRO A 55 -13.75 -1.21 -5.59
CA PRO A 55 -12.39 -1.59 -5.22
C PRO A 55 -11.89 -0.71 -4.07
N LEU A 56 -11.14 -1.27 -3.11
CA LEU A 56 -10.70 -0.54 -1.91
C LEU A 56 -10.03 0.80 -2.23
N ALA A 57 -9.24 0.87 -3.31
CA ALA A 57 -8.55 2.08 -3.75
C ALA A 57 -9.49 3.20 -4.23
N ASP A 58 -10.69 2.83 -4.69
CA ASP A 58 -11.70 3.73 -5.26
C ASP A 58 -12.91 3.91 -4.31
N ASP A 59 -12.87 3.28 -3.12
CA ASP A 59 -13.94 3.38 -2.12
C ASP A 59 -13.73 4.64 -1.24
N PRO A 60 -14.60 5.66 -1.36
CA PRO A 60 -14.47 6.89 -0.58
C PRO A 60 -14.70 6.67 0.92
N VAL A 61 -15.52 5.69 1.30
CA VAL A 61 -15.75 5.34 2.71
C VAL A 61 -14.50 4.68 3.27
N ALA A 62 -13.87 3.78 2.52
CA ALA A 62 -12.60 3.19 2.91
C ALA A 62 -11.49 4.25 3.08
N ALA A 63 -11.44 5.24 2.19
CA ALA A 63 -10.52 6.37 2.30
C ALA A 63 -10.78 7.20 3.57
N MET A 64 -12.04 7.54 3.85
CA MET A 64 -12.44 8.27 5.07
C MET A 64 -12.10 7.51 6.35
N LEU A 65 -12.24 6.18 6.33
CA LEU A 65 -11.89 5.31 7.45
C LEU A 65 -10.39 5.02 7.55
N GLY A 66 -9.58 5.49 6.60
CA GLY A 66 -8.13 5.25 6.58
C GLY A 66 -7.76 3.79 6.29
N LEU A 67 -8.61 3.05 5.57
CA LEU A 67 -8.37 1.67 5.16
C LEU A 67 -7.56 1.59 3.85
N VAL A 68 -7.51 2.68 3.10
CA VAL A 68 -6.68 2.80 1.89
C VAL A 68 -5.21 2.97 2.29
N PRO A 69 -4.28 2.17 1.75
CA PRO A 69 -2.84 2.35 1.98
C PRO A 69 -2.36 3.74 1.55
N ASP A 70 -1.58 4.38 2.41
CA ASP A 70 -0.92 5.67 2.13
C ASP A 70 0.35 5.46 1.29
N SER A 71 0.57 6.28 0.26
CA SER A 71 1.79 6.22 -0.57
C SER A 71 2.98 6.91 0.09
N GLU A 72 2.71 7.90 0.94
CA GLU A 72 3.70 8.79 1.53
C GLU A 72 4.08 8.40 2.94
N LEU A 73 3.26 7.63 3.65
CA LEU A 73 3.49 7.26 5.05
C LEU A 73 3.44 5.75 5.26
N GLU A 74 4.36 5.26 6.08
CA GLU A 74 4.39 3.87 6.54
C GLU A 74 4.66 3.81 8.04
N LEU A 75 4.42 2.64 8.63
CA LEU A 75 4.74 2.36 10.04
C LEU A 75 6.25 2.49 10.30
N ASP A 76 6.62 3.17 11.38
CA ASP A 76 7.96 3.08 11.98
C ASP A 76 8.03 1.89 12.95
N GLY A 77 8.66 0.81 12.50
CA GLY A 77 8.86 -0.41 13.29
C GLY A 77 9.63 -0.20 14.60
N LYS A 78 10.61 0.70 14.62
CA LYS A 78 11.40 1.00 15.84
C LYS A 78 10.56 1.79 16.83
N ALA A 79 9.78 2.75 16.35
CA ALA A 79 8.83 3.49 17.17
C ALA A 79 7.77 2.55 17.78
N LEU A 80 7.24 1.62 16.98
CA LEU A 80 6.30 0.61 17.46
C LEU A 80 6.92 -0.28 18.55
N SER A 81 8.13 -0.82 18.31
CA SER A 81 8.81 -1.67 19.31
C SER A 81 9.01 -0.93 20.63
N SER A 82 9.40 0.35 20.55
CA SER A 82 9.61 1.21 21.71
C SER A 82 8.30 1.52 22.44
N ALA A 83 7.23 1.84 21.72
CA ALA A 83 5.90 2.05 22.28
C ALA A 83 5.38 0.81 23.00
N ARG A 84 5.42 -0.35 22.33
CA ARG A 84 4.97 -1.62 22.91
C ARG A 84 5.72 -1.97 24.20
N LYS A 85 7.05 -1.84 24.19
CA LYS A 85 7.91 -2.13 25.36
C LYS A 85 7.60 -1.20 26.54
N ARG A 86 7.42 0.10 26.29
CA ARG A 86 7.02 1.07 27.34
C ARG A 86 5.70 0.72 27.99
N SER A 87 4.77 0.16 27.21
CA SER A 87 3.45 -0.26 27.69
C SER A 87 3.43 -1.68 28.25
N GLY A 88 4.59 -2.33 28.41
CA GLY A 88 4.72 -3.67 29.00
C GLY A 88 4.07 -4.79 28.18
N LEU A 89 3.78 -4.55 26.90
CA LEU A 89 3.10 -5.51 26.05
C LEU A 89 4.07 -6.49 25.41
N THR A 90 3.72 -7.77 25.38
CA THR A 90 4.42 -8.74 24.53
C THR A 90 3.93 -8.61 23.08
N VAL A 91 4.72 -9.12 22.14
CA VAL A 91 4.36 -9.19 20.71
C VAL A 91 3.03 -9.95 20.52
N SER A 92 2.87 -11.08 21.22
CA SER A 92 1.65 -11.89 21.18
C SER A 92 0.44 -11.19 21.82
N ALA A 93 0.65 -10.43 22.89
CA ALA A 93 -0.43 -9.66 23.53
C ALA A 93 -0.90 -8.50 22.63
N LEU A 94 0.01 -7.82 21.94
CA LEU A 94 -0.33 -6.79 20.96
C LEU A 94 -1.14 -7.38 19.80
N ALA A 95 -0.65 -8.46 19.19
CA ALA A 95 -1.35 -9.15 18.11
C ALA A 95 -2.75 -9.61 18.54
N LYS A 96 -2.87 -10.26 19.72
CA LYS A 96 -4.16 -10.70 20.26
C LYS A 96 -5.15 -9.54 20.42
N ARG A 97 -4.72 -8.40 20.99
CA ARG A 97 -5.59 -7.23 21.17
C ARG A 97 -6.03 -6.59 19.85
N LEU A 98 -5.23 -6.71 18.79
CA LEU A 98 -5.62 -6.30 17.45
C LEU A 98 -6.63 -7.27 16.84
N SER A 99 -6.42 -8.58 16.99
CA SER A 99 -7.38 -9.61 16.55
C SER A 99 -8.72 -9.51 17.28
N ASP A 100 -8.72 -9.23 18.58
CA ASP A 100 -9.94 -9.00 19.36
C ASP A 100 -10.72 -7.76 18.85
N ARG A 101 -10.05 -6.87 18.11
CA ARG A 101 -10.63 -5.69 17.42
C ARG A 101 -10.95 -5.94 15.94
N GLY A 102 -10.86 -7.19 15.49
CA GLY A 102 -11.18 -7.58 14.11
C GLY A 102 -10.03 -7.42 13.10
N TRP A 103 -8.81 -7.11 13.56
CA TRP A 103 -7.64 -7.05 12.66
C TRP A 103 -7.00 -8.44 12.50
N GLU A 104 -6.81 -8.87 11.26
CA GLU A 104 -6.08 -10.08 10.92
C GLU A 104 -4.56 -9.85 11.03
N VAL A 105 -4.05 -9.86 12.26
CA VAL A 105 -2.63 -9.61 12.57
C VAL A 105 -2.10 -10.69 13.49
N THR A 106 -0.96 -11.29 13.13
CA THR A 106 -0.29 -12.31 13.93
C THR A 106 0.94 -11.75 14.65
N GLY A 107 1.44 -12.47 15.66
CA GLY A 107 2.70 -12.12 16.31
C GLY A 107 3.90 -12.11 15.36
N ARG A 108 3.85 -12.91 14.28
CA ARG A 108 4.88 -12.92 13.24
C ARG A 108 4.91 -11.58 12.49
N ASP A 109 3.73 -11.03 12.19
CA ASP A 109 3.60 -9.76 11.47
C ASP A 109 4.15 -8.63 12.33
N ILE A 110 3.74 -8.55 13.60
CA ILE A 110 4.29 -7.57 14.56
C ILE A 110 5.82 -7.67 14.64
N PHE A 111 6.37 -8.89 14.74
CA PHE A 111 7.82 -9.08 14.79
C PHE A 111 8.51 -8.63 13.49
N ALA A 112 7.93 -8.94 12.32
CA ALA A 112 8.44 -8.48 11.03
C ALA A 112 8.44 -6.95 10.95
N TRP A 113 7.36 -6.30 11.37
CA TRP A 113 7.22 -4.85 11.38
C TRP A 113 8.25 -4.19 12.30
N GLU A 114 8.40 -4.68 13.54
CA GLU A 114 9.43 -4.17 14.46
C GLU A 114 10.85 -4.37 13.92
N SER A 115 11.05 -5.37 13.07
CA SER A 115 12.32 -5.64 12.37
C SER A 115 12.48 -4.83 11.07
N GLY A 116 11.55 -3.94 10.74
CA GLY A 116 11.62 -3.09 9.54
C GLY A 116 11.16 -3.79 8.24
N LYS A 117 10.52 -4.95 8.33
CA LYS A 117 10.06 -5.73 7.16
C LYS A 117 8.55 -5.62 6.99
N ASN A 118 8.08 -5.56 5.75
CA ASN A 118 6.65 -5.53 5.39
C ASN A 118 5.84 -4.48 6.17
N LEU A 119 6.39 -3.26 6.27
CA LEU A 119 5.81 -2.18 7.06
C LEU A 119 4.42 -1.80 6.51
N PRO A 120 3.36 -1.83 7.35
CA PRO A 120 2.03 -1.42 6.96
C PRO A 120 2.00 0.04 6.54
N ARG A 121 1.16 0.32 5.53
CA ARG A 121 0.86 1.68 5.06
C ARG A 121 -0.58 2.09 5.31
N VAL A 122 -1.38 1.23 5.94
CA VAL A 122 -2.82 1.47 6.18
C VAL A 122 -2.98 2.37 7.41
N PRO A 123 -3.46 3.62 7.28
CA PRO A 123 -3.54 4.56 8.40
C PRO A 123 -4.36 4.05 9.59
N ALA A 124 -5.48 3.37 9.33
CA ALA A 124 -6.36 2.82 10.35
C ALA A 124 -5.66 1.73 11.20
N LEU A 125 -4.84 0.90 10.57
CA LEU A 125 -4.06 -0.12 11.27
C LEU A 125 -2.97 0.53 12.14
N ILE A 126 -2.31 1.57 11.63
CA ILE A 126 -1.30 2.33 12.41
C ILE A 126 -1.96 3.03 13.62
N ASN A 127 -3.16 3.59 13.44
CA ASN A 127 -3.96 4.14 14.55
C ASN A 127 -4.31 3.07 15.59
N ALA A 128 -4.81 1.91 15.15
CA ALA A 128 -5.15 0.81 16.05
C ALA A 128 -3.91 0.31 16.84
N LEU A 129 -2.76 0.21 16.17
CA LEU A 129 -1.48 -0.10 16.82
C LEU A 129 -1.12 0.93 17.90
N ALA A 130 -1.26 2.22 17.59
CA ALA A 130 -0.99 3.31 18.51
C ALA A 130 -1.90 3.25 19.74
N GLU A 131 -3.21 3.04 19.53
CA GLU A 131 -4.19 2.90 20.62
C GLU A 131 -3.89 1.71 21.53
N VAL A 132 -3.63 0.52 20.95
CA VAL A 132 -3.29 -0.67 21.76
C VAL A 132 -2.00 -0.45 22.54
N ALA A 133 -1.01 0.18 21.89
CA ALA A 133 0.29 0.44 22.48
C ALA A 133 0.33 1.68 23.38
N GLY A 134 -0.75 2.44 23.51
CA GLY A 134 -0.80 3.67 24.31
C GLY A 134 0.15 4.76 23.80
N ALA A 135 0.33 4.85 22.49
CA ALA A 135 1.20 5.83 21.82
C ALA A 135 0.39 6.79 20.95
N ASP A 136 1.03 7.90 20.61
CA ASP A 136 0.55 8.83 19.59
C ASP A 136 0.78 8.22 18.20
N ALA A 137 -0.27 8.18 17.37
CA ALA A 137 -0.23 7.56 16.04
C ALA A 137 0.74 8.26 15.09
N ASP A 138 0.88 9.60 15.18
CA ASP A 138 1.81 10.34 14.33
C ASP A 138 3.26 9.99 14.63
N ARG A 139 3.56 9.59 15.87
CA ARG A 139 4.90 9.09 16.25
C ARG A 139 5.20 7.68 15.78
N LEU A 140 4.18 6.94 15.33
CA LEU A 140 4.35 5.61 14.75
C LEU A 140 4.43 5.66 13.22
N ARG A 141 4.36 6.85 12.61
CA ARG A 141 4.46 7.03 11.17
C ARG A 141 5.83 7.59 10.80
N ARG A 142 6.30 7.19 9.62
CA ARG A 142 7.46 7.79 8.96
C ARG A 142 7.19 7.95 7.46
N PRO A 143 7.86 8.89 6.78
CA PRO A 143 7.73 9.01 5.34
C PRO A 143 8.16 7.71 4.64
N CYS A 144 7.41 7.26 3.65
CA CYS A 144 7.71 6.05 2.92
C CYS A 144 9.03 6.21 2.16
N GLY A 145 9.82 5.14 2.08
CA GLY A 145 11.16 5.22 1.47
C GLY A 145 12.24 5.87 2.34
N THR A 146 11.93 6.29 3.59
CA THR A 146 12.93 6.69 4.59
C THR A 146 13.58 5.50 5.31
N ASP A 147 13.76 4.39 4.61
CA ASP A 147 14.83 3.48 4.98
C ASP A 147 16.14 4.19 4.58
N PRO A 148 16.91 4.75 5.53
CA PRO A 148 18.10 5.52 5.19
C PRO A 148 19.08 4.70 4.35
N GLU A 149 19.06 3.36 4.49
CA GLU A 149 19.88 2.46 3.70
C GLU A 149 19.43 2.41 2.23
N ARG A 150 18.12 2.26 1.96
CA ARG A 150 17.60 2.32 0.59
C ARG A 150 17.66 3.70 -0.03
N ALA A 151 17.43 4.75 0.76
CA ALA A 151 17.57 6.12 0.29
C ALA A 151 19.03 6.43 -0.09
N ARG A 152 20.01 5.95 0.69
CA ARG A 152 21.44 6.03 0.35
C ARG A 152 21.76 5.25 -0.91
N LEU A 153 21.25 4.02 -1.05
CA LEU A 153 21.46 3.21 -2.26
C LEU A 153 20.84 3.87 -3.51
N ALA A 154 19.63 4.41 -3.39
CA ALA A 154 18.97 5.14 -4.47
C ALA A 154 19.75 6.41 -4.86
N ALA A 155 20.30 7.14 -3.88
CA ALA A 155 21.16 8.28 -4.13
C ALA A 155 22.47 7.89 -4.85
N VAL A 156 23.08 6.76 -4.47
CA VAL A 156 24.26 6.20 -5.15
C VAL A 156 23.93 5.82 -6.59
N VAL A 157 22.83 5.09 -6.83
CA VAL A 157 22.38 4.69 -8.18
C VAL A 157 22.05 5.92 -9.06
N GLY A 158 21.52 6.98 -8.45
CA GLY A 158 21.22 8.24 -9.15
C GLY A 158 22.46 9.10 -9.48
N SER A 159 23.62 8.81 -8.89
CA SER A 159 24.85 9.60 -9.06
C SER A 159 25.46 9.48 -10.46
N GLU A 160 26.10 10.55 -10.94
CA GLU A 160 26.83 10.54 -12.21
C GLU A 160 27.98 9.52 -12.23
N THR A 161 28.64 9.32 -11.08
CA THR A 161 29.71 8.33 -10.91
C THR A 161 29.19 6.91 -11.16
N PHE A 162 28.03 6.55 -10.61
CA PHE A 162 27.42 5.25 -10.84
C PHE A 162 27.00 5.07 -12.31
N LYS A 163 26.45 6.10 -12.95
CA LYS A 163 26.11 6.06 -14.37
C LYS A 163 27.34 5.83 -15.25
N ALA A 164 28.47 6.46 -14.93
CA ALA A 164 29.73 6.26 -15.64
C ALA A 164 30.24 4.81 -15.49
N LEU A 165 30.14 4.24 -14.29
CA LEU A 165 30.48 2.84 -14.02
C LEU A 165 29.57 1.87 -14.78
N ALA A 166 28.26 2.11 -14.80
CA ALA A 166 27.31 1.30 -15.56
C ALA A 166 27.58 1.34 -17.07
N GLN A 167 27.96 2.50 -17.61
CA GLN A 167 28.37 2.63 -19.02
C GLN A 167 29.65 1.85 -19.32
N ARG A 168 30.67 1.93 -18.44
CA ARG A 168 31.91 1.14 -18.58
C ARG A 168 31.62 -0.37 -18.52
N TRP A 169 30.83 -0.81 -17.54
CA TRP A 169 30.42 -2.20 -17.39
C TRP A 169 29.61 -2.71 -18.58
N ALA A 170 28.69 -1.90 -19.13
CA ALA A 170 27.93 -2.23 -20.33
C ALA A 170 28.85 -2.50 -21.53
N ARG A 171 29.87 -1.66 -21.74
CA ARG A 171 30.88 -1.86 -22.79
C ARG A 171 31.69 -3.13 -22.56
N LEU A 172 32.13 -3.37 -21.32
CA LEU A 172 32.89 -4.57 -20.97
C LEU A 172 32.08 -5.84 -21.18
N GLN A 173 30.80 -5.88 -20.79
CA GLN A 173 30.00 -7.10 -20.87
C GLN A 173 29.25 -7.26 -22.21
N GLY A 174 29.30 -6.26 -23.10
CA GLY A 174 28.50 -6.27 -24.33
C GLY A 174 26.99 -6.25 -24.06
N THR A 175 26.57 -5.55 -23.00
CA THR A 175 25.17 -5.50 -22.55
C THR A 175 24.61 -4.08 -22.64
N THR A 176 23.30 -3.92 -22.47
CA THR A 176 22.68 -2.59 -22.42
C THR A 176 22.98 -1.89 -21.10
N ILE A 177 22.98 -0.55 -21.11
CA ILE A 177 23.23 0.27 -19.90
C ILE A 177 22.22 -0.08 -18.80
N ALA A 178 20.94 -0.31 -19.13
CA ALA A 178 19.93 -0.69 -18.15
C ALA A 178 20.24 -2.04 -17.48
N LEU A 179 20.70 -3.03 -18.26
CA LEU A 179 21.07 -4.35 -17.74
C LEU A 179 22.35 -4.28 -16.88
N ALA A 180 23.32 -3.44 -17.30
CA ALA A 180 24.53 -3.17 -16.55
C ALA A 180 24.24 -2.47 -15.21
N SER A 181 23.39 -1.44 -15.20
CA SER A 181 22.95 -0.76 -13.98
C SER A 181 22.29 -1.72 -13.01
N SER A 182 21.34 -2.54 -13.48
CA SER A 182 20.68 -3.55 -12.64
C SER A 182 21.66 -4.60 -12.09
N ALA A 183 22.64 -5.01 -12.90
CA ALA A 183 23.67 -5.96 -12.49
C ALA A 183 24.64 -5.40 -11.43
N LEU A 184 24.97 -4.10 -11.49
CA LEU A 184 25.80 -3.43 -10.48
C LEU A 184 24.99 -3.15 -9.20
N GLU A 185 23.74 -2.73 -9.32
CA GLU A 185 22.82 -2.53 -8.19
C GLU A 185 22.59 -3.83 -7.40
N SER A 186 22.34 -4.94 -8.09
CA SER A 186 22.18 -6.26 -7.46
C SER A 186 23.42 -6.69 -6.66
N ARG A 187 24.62 -6.41 -7.19
CA ARG A 187 25.88 -6.72 -6.49
C ARG A 187 26.13 -5.80 -5.29
N MET A 188 25.76 -4.54 -5.40
CA MET A 188 25.79 -3.57 -4.31
C MET A 188 24.89 -4.03 -3.15
N LEU A 189 23.67 -4.48 -3.44
CA LEU A 189 22.74 -5.04 -2.44
C LEU A 189 23.30 -6.28 -1.74
N VAL A 190 24.01 -7.15 -2.46
CA VAL A 190 24.65 -8.34 -1.88
C VAL A 190 25.83 -7.99 -0.95
N ALA A 191 26.61 -6.96 -1.30
CA ALA A 191 27.73 -6.50 -0.47
C ALA A 191 27.24 -5.90 0.86
N VAL A 192 26.17 -5.10 0.82
CA VAL A 192 25.53 -4.49 1.99
C VAL A 192 24.94 -5.54 2.95
N HIS A 193 24.47 -6.69 2.44
CA HIS A 193 23.95 -7.78 3.26
C HIS A 193 25.02 -8.61 4.00
N ARG A 194 26.32 -8.44 3.68
CA ARG A 194 27.43 -9.28 4.22
C ARG A 194 28.33 -8.57 5.24
N GLY A 195 28.21 -7.25 5.38
CA GLY A 195 28.89 -6.43 6.38
C GLY A 195 28.17 -5.09 6.42
N GLY A 196 27.96 -4.51 7.61
CA GLY A 196 27.05 -3.38 7.83
C GLY A 196 27.16 -2.25 6.79
N ALA A 197 26.04 -1.54 6.58
CA ALA A 197 25.83 -0.55 5.52
C ALA A 197 27.03 0.42 5.32
N PRO A 198 27.87 0.21 4.28
CA PRO A 198 28.98 1.09 3.98
C PRO A 198 28.48 2.47 3.52
N GLU A 199 29.27 3.51 3.77
CA GLU A 199 29.01 4.85 3.24
C GLU A 199 29.04 4.86 1.70
N ALA A 200 28.34 5.83 1.10
CA ALA A 200 28.17 5.94 -0.36
C ALA A 200 29.50 5.90 -1.14
N ASP A 201 30.52 6.57 -0.63
CA ASP A 201 31.85 6.62 -1.25
C ASP A 201 32.55 5.25 -1.24
N VAL A 202 32.33 4.45 -0.19
CA VAL A 202 32.90 3.11 -0.06
C VAL A 202 32.23 2.15 -1.04
N LEU A 203 30.91 2.28 -1.24
CA LEU A 203 30.17 1.51 -2.24
C LEU A 203 30.65 1.83 -3.66
N LEU A 204 30.81 3.10 -3.99
CA LEU A 204 31.32 3.53 -5.30
C LEU A 204 32.76 3.07 -5.53
N ALA A 205 33.65 3.22 -4.54
CA ALA A 205 35.03 2.74 -4.63
C ALA A 205 35.12 1.20 -4.82
N SER A 206 34.20 0.46 -4.18
CA SER A 206 34.12 -1.00 -4.33
C SER A 206 33.63 -1.41 -5.73
N LEU A 207 32.68 -0.67 -6.30
CA LEU A 207 32.22 -0.88 -7.68
C LEU A 207 33.31 -0.50 -8.69
N GLU A 208 34.04 0.58 -8.47
CA GLU A 208 35.18 1.00 -9.29
C GLU A 208 36.27 -0.09 -9.32
N ALA A 209 36.70 -0.58 -8.16
CA ALA A 209 37.70 -1.65 -8.08
C ALA A 209 37.25 -2.95 -8.78
N LEU A 210 35.94 -3.26 -8.75
CA LEU A 210 35.37 -4.38 -9.48
C LEU A 210 35.42 -4.17 -11.00
N VAL A 211 35.03 -2.99 -11.47
CA VAL A 211 35.08 -2.64 -12.90
C VAL A 211 36.53 -2.70 -13.39
N ASP A 212 37.48 -2.13 -12.65
CA ASP A 212 38.90 -2.13 -12.99
C ASP A 212 39.50 -3.54 -13.05
N SER A 213 39.11 -4.43 -12.11
CA SER A 213 39.54 -5.84 -12.12
C SER A 213 39.05 -6.59 -13.37
N VAL A 214 37.80 -6.34 -13.78
CA VAL A 214 37.22 -6.95 -14.99
C VAL A 214 37.82 -6.34 -16.27
N GLU A 215 38.20 -5.07 -16.24
CA GLU A 215 38.87 -4.40 -17.35
C GLU A 215 40.30 -4.93 -17.54
N GLY A 216 41.06 -5.07 -16.45
CA GLY A 216 42.43 -5.61 -16.47
C GLY A 216 42.52 -7.07 -16.94
N THR A 217 41.47 -7.87 -16.71
CA THR A 217 41.40 -9.27 -17.17
C THR A 217 41.02 -9.44 -18.64
N LYS A 218 40.50 -8.39 -19.30
CA LYS A 218 40.27 -8.37 -20.76
C LYS A 218 41.44 -7.77 -21.55
N GLY A 219 42.40 -7.16 -20.88
CA GLY A 219 43.59 -6.53 -21.46
C GLY A 219 44.88 -7.35 -21.41
N SER A 220 44.84 -8.60 -20.91
CA SER A 220 45.91 -9.61 -21.03
C SER A 220 45.44 -10.75 -21.95
#